data_AF-A0A7C4QFL7-F1
#
_entry.id   AF-A0A7C4QFL7-F1
#
_cell.length_a   1.000
_cell.length_b   1.000
_cell.length_c   1.000
_cell.angle_alpha   90.00
_cell.angle_beta   90.00
_cell.angle_gamma   90.00
#
_symmetry.space_group_name_H-M   'P 1'
#
loop_
_entity.id
_entity.type
_entity.pdbx_description
1 polymer ?
#
loop_
_entity_poly.entity_id
_entity_poly.type
_entity_poly.pdbx_seq_one_letter_code
_entity_poly.pdbx_strand_id
1 'polypeptide(L)'
;MRRFKARWREWGAALVFLGPGLVLLWLFVIWPALQTLSLSFQDRTGFVGLTNFRHLFSLPAIVNPQRFLRQEPPWGALFHNLVWVFIHLPITVGLGLVLAVIYARVRRWWVGLARGALFLGIVTPMIVGGVIIRYLFEGHSGIIPQLLGTLGL
;
A
#
# COMPACT_ATOMS: atom_id res chain seq x y z
N MET A 1 -25.12 -29.90 -31.66
CA MET A 1 -24.36 -28.86 -32.39
C MET A 1 -24.77 -27.40 -32.08
N ARG A 2 -26.05 -27.07 -31.79
CA ARG A 2 -26.47 -25.66 -31.48
C ARG A 2 -25.87 -25.05 -30.20
N ARG A 3 -25.60 -25.84 -29.16
CA ARG A 3 -24.96 -25.37 -27.90
C ARG A 3 -23.49 -24.95 -28.07
N PHE A 4 -22.79 -25.46 -29.09
CA PHE A 4 -21.39 -25.09 -29.34
C PHE A 4 -21.30 -23.69 -29.94
N LYS A 5 -22.06 -23.40 -31.01
CA LYS A 5 -22.12 -22.06 -31.64
C LYS A 5 -22.57 -20.94 -30.68
N ALA A 6 -23.44 -21.24 -29.71
CA ALA A 6 -23.89 -20.28 -28.70
C ALA A 6 -22.72 -19.84 -27.78
N ARG A 7 -21.94 -20.80 -27.26
CA ARG A 7 -20.74 -20.51 -26.46
C ARG A 7 -19.74 -19.65 -27.24
N TRP A 8 -19.43 -20.00 -28.50
CA TRP A 8 -18.46 -19.23 -29.29
C TRP A 8 -18.85 -17.76 -29.52
N ARG A 9 -20.16 -17.46 -29.62
CA ARG A 9 -20.67 -16.08 -29.68
C ARG A 9 -20.48 -15.33 -28.35
N GLU A 10 -20.71 -16.02 -27.23
CA GLU A 10 -20.52 -15.45 -25.89
C GLU A 10 -19.03 -15.16 -25.60
N TRP A 11 -18.12 -16.08 -25.98
CA TRP A 11 -16.67 -15.86 -25.88
C TRP A 11 -16.19 -14.73 -26.78
N GLY A 12 -16.74 -14.61 -28.00
CA GLY A 12 -16.44 -13.49 -28.90
C GLY A 12 -16.87 -12.14 -28.33
N ALA A 13 -18.08 -12.06 -27.77
CA ALA A 13 -18.57 -10.85 -27.11
C ALA A 13 -17.73 -10.49 -25.87
N ALA A 14 -17.35 -11.48 -25.06
CA ALA A 14 -16.47 -11.28 -23.91
C ALA A 14 -15.07 -10.80 -24.33
N LEU A 15 -14.50 -11.34 -25.40
CA LEU A 15 -13.20 -10.93 -25.94
C LEU A 15 -13.22 -9.51 -26.51
N VAL A 16 -14.30 -9.09 -27.15
CA VAL A 16 -14.42 -7.70 -27.64
C VAL A 16 -14.55 -6.72 -26.48
N PHE A 17 -15.28 -7.10 -25.42
CA PHE A 17 -15.48 -6.25 -24.24
C PHE A 17 -14.23 -6.19 -23.34
N LEU A 18 -13.62 -7.34 -23.04
CA LEU A 18 -12.45 -7.45 -22.16
C LEU A 18 -11.13 -7.23 -22.89
N GLY A 19 -11.08 -7.50 -24.19
CA GLY A 19 -9.86 -7.50 -25.00
C GLY A 19 -9.04 -6.21 -24.86
N PRO A 20 -9.62 -5.01 -25.03
CA PRO A 20 -8.88 -3.76 -24.85
C PRO A 20 -8.29 -3.61 -23.44
N GLY A 21 -9.06 -3.96 -22.40
CA GLY A 21 -8.59 -3.92 -21.01
C GLY A 21 -7.46 -4.92 -20.73
N LEU A 22 -7.57 -6.13 -21.28
CA LEU A 22 -6.54 -7.16 -21.18
C LEU A 22 -5.26 -6.77 -21.94
N VAL A 23 -5.39 -6.14 -23.11
CA VAL A 23 -4.24 -5.64 -23.87
C VAL A 23 -3.52 -4.54 -23.08
N LEU A 24 -4.25 -3.58 -22.52
CA LEU A 24 -3.66 -2.52 -21.68
C LEU A 24 -3.01 -3.10 -20.42
N LEU A 25 -3.68 -4.01 -19.72
CA LEU A 25 -3.12 -4.71 -18.56
C LEU A 25 -1.83 -5.45 -18.93
N TRP A 26 -1.83 -6.13 -20.07
CA TRP A 26 -0.67 -6.89 -20.52
C TRP A 26 0.49 -5.96 -20.87
N LEU A 27 0.24 -4.90 -21.64
CA LEU A 27 1.27 -3.97 -22.11
C LEU A 27 1.88 -3.12 -20.98
N PHE A 28 1.04 -2.62 -20.06
CA PHE A 28 1.45 -1.63 -19.05
C PHE A 28 1.71 -2.21 -17.66
N VAL A 29 1.25 -3.43 -17.37
CA VAL A 29 1.46 -4.05 -16.06
C VAL A 29 2.25 -5.36 -16.18
N ILE A 30 1.73 -6.33 -16.93
CA ILE A 30 2.30 -7.68 -16.95
C ILE A 30 3.67 -7.68 -17.66
N TRP A 31 3.75 -7.09 -18.85
CA TRP A 31 4.98 -7.02 -19.63
C TRP A 31 6.13 -6.33 -18.88
N PRO A 32 5.99 -5.10 -18.35
CA PRO A 32 7.06 -4.46 -17.59
C PRO A 32 7.41 -5.22 -16.31
N ALA A 33 6.43 -5.83 -15.62
CA ALA A 33 6.72 -6.66 -14.46
C ALA A 33 7.59 -7.87 -14.81
N LEU A 34 7.29 -8.57 -15.91
CA LEU A 34 8.11 -9.68 -16.41
C LEU A 34 9.52 -9.21 -16.82
N GLN A 35 9.63 -8.03 -17.42
CA GLN A 35 10.93 -7.43 -17.75
C GLN A 35 11.74 -7.13 -16.49
N THR A 36 11.14 -6.50 -15.47
CA THR A 36 11.81 -6.25 -14.18
C THR A 36 12.22 -7.55 -13.50
N LEU A 37 11.38 -8.58 -13.54
CA LEU A 37 11.72 -9.90 -13.03
C LEU A 37 12.92 -10.48 -13.78
N SER A 38 12.92 -10.45 -15.11
CA SER A 38 14.05 -10.92 -15.92
C SER A 38 15.34 -10.15 -15.63
N LEU A 39 15.26 -8.82 -15.54
CA LEU A 39 16.39 -7.95 -15.22
C LEU A 39 16.95 -8.20 -13.82
N SER A 40 16.12 -8.64 -12.86
CA SER A 40 16.60 -8.92 -11.50
C SER A 40 17.62 -10.07 -11.42
N PHE A 41 17.63 -10.97 -12.42
CA PHE A 41 18.62 -12.06 -12.55
C PHE A 41 19.82 -11.70 -13.43
N GLN A 42 19.86 -10.48 -13.97
CA GLN A 42 20.91 -9.99 -14.85
C GLN A 42 21.76 -8.94 -14.14
N ASP A 43 23.02 -8.85 -14.53
CA ASP A 43 23.95 -7.77 -14.20
C ASP A 43 24.50 -7.17 -15.51
N ARG A 44 25.30 -6.10 -15.42
CA ARG A 44 25.87 -5.39 -16.58
C ARG A 44 26.64 -6.30 -17.54
N THR A 45 27.17 -7.42 -17.04
CA THR A 45 28.00 -8.37 -17.79
C THR A 45 27.25 -9.62 -18.25
N GLY A 46 25.98 -9.82 -17.84
CA GLY A 46 25.17 -10.97 -18.25
C GLY A 46 24.30 -11.56 -17.13
N PHE A 47 23.83 -12.79 -17.32
CA PHE A 47 22.99 -13.49 -16.33
C PHE A 47 23.80 -13.95 -15.12
N VAL A 48 23.40 -13.52 -13.92
CA VAL A 48 24.09 -13.81 -12.64
C VAL A 48 23.28 -14.71 -11.71
N GLY A 49 22.12 -15.21 -12.16
CA GLY A 49 21.23 -16.05 -11.38
C GLY A 49 20.78 -15.38 -10.08
N LEU A 50 20.96 -16.05 -8.95
CA LEU A 50 20.50 -15.57 -7.62
C LEU A 50 21.51 -14.69 -6.88
N THR A 51 22.63 -14.34 -7.51
CA THR A 51 23.71 -13.59 -6.83
C THR A 51 23.24 -12.21 -6.38
N ASN A 52 22.46 -11.51 -7.21
CA ASN A 52 21.84 -10.23 -6.87
C ASN A 52 20.98 -10.34 -5.59
N PHE A 53 20.16 -11.37 -5.49
CA PHE A 53 19.30 -11.59 -4.32
C PHE A 53 20.13 -11.86 -3.06
N ARG A 54 21.17 -12.70 -3.13
CA ARG A 54 22.05 -12.94 -1.98
C ARG A 54 22.72 -11.66 -1.51
N HIS A 55 23.19 -10.83 -2.45
CA HIS A 55 23.75 -9.53 -2.13
C HIS A 55 22.71 -8.63 -1.46
N LEU A 56 21.51 -8.50 -2.03
CA LEU A 56 20.42 -7.70 -1.46
C LEU A 56 20.06 -8.12 -0.03
N PHE A 57 19.93 -9.41 0.25
CA PHE A 57 19.61 -9.91 1.60
C PHE A 57 20.79 -9.80 2.58
N SER A 58 22.02 -9.65 2.09
CA SER A 58 23.18 -9.38 2.95
C SER A 58 23.28 -7.92 3.40
N LEU A 59 22.55 -7.00 2.74
CA LEU A 59 22.56 -5.59 3.09
C LEU A 59 21.83 -5.36 4.43
N PRO A 60 22.47 -4.72 5.42
CA PRO A 60 21.83 -4.36 6.69
C PRO A 60 20.63 -3.43 6.53
N ALA A 61 20.57 -2.69 5.41
CA ALA A 61 19.43 -1.85 5.05
C ALA A 61 18.17 -2.66 4.71
N ILE A 62 18.31 -3.92 4.29
CA ILE A 62 17.20 -4.79 3.88
C ILE A 62 16.84 -5.75 5.03
N VAL A 63 17.84 -6.47 5.57
CA VAL A 63 17.67 -7.46 6.64
C VAL A 63 18.70 -7.17 7.74
N ASN A 64 18.23 -6.85 8.95
CA ASN A 64 19.11 -6.67 10.12
C ASN A 64 18.54 -7.37 11.36
N PRO A 65 18.78 -8.68 11.51
CA PRO A 65 18.24 -9.47 12.62
C PRO A 65 18.83 -9.04 13.97
N GLN A 66 20.05 -8.52 14.00
CA GLN A 66 20.72 -8.11 15.23
C GLN A 66 20.10 -6.84 15.84
N ARG A 67 19.55 -5.95 15.00
CA ARG A 67 18.84 -4.74 15.47
C ARG A 67 17.38 -4.99 15.79
N PHE A 68 16.77 -6.00 15.18
CA PHE A 68 15.35 -6.30 15.35
C PHE A 68 14.99 -6.46 16.84
N LEU A 69 14.08 -5.61 17.32
CA LEU A 69 13.61 -5.53 18.72
C LEU A 69 14.67 -5.23 19.79
N ARG A 70 15.91 -4.92 19.40
CA ARG A 70 17.01 -4.58 20.33
C ARG A 70 17.43 -3.12 20.27
N GLN A 71 17.25 -2.47 19.11
CA GLN A 71 17.55 -1.06 18.90
C GLN A 71 16.30 -0.35 18.40
N GLU A 72 16.31 0.98 18.39
CA GLU A 72 15.22 1.75 17.81
C GLU A 72 15.12 1.51 16.29
N PRO A 73 13.91 1.55 15.70
CA PRO A 73 13.71 1.42 14.27
C PRO A 73 14.52 2.45 13.44
N PRO A 74 14.86 2.14 12.17
CA PRO A 74 14.43 0.97 11.40
C PRO A 74 15.31 -0.27 11.56
N TRP A 75 14.68 -1.46 11.54
CA TRP A 75 15.33 -2.78 11.69
C TRP A 75 15.74 -3.43 10.36
N GLY A 76 15.92 -2.62 9.31
CA GLY A 76 15.98 -3.06 7.92
C GLY A 76 14.60 -3.03 7.25
N ALA A 77 14.59 -2.75 5.94
CA ALA A 77 13.38 -2.47 5.19
C ALA A 77 12.36 -3.62 5.25
N LEU A 78 12.81 -4.88 5.20
CA LEU A 78 11.89 -6.02 5.23
C LEU A 78 11.20 -6.17 6.57
N PHE A 79 11.94 -6.23 7.67
CA PHE A 79 11.35 -6.40 9.00
C PHE A 79 10.53 -5.19 9.42
N HIS A 80 10.99 -3.97 9.11
CA HIS A 80 10.25 -2.76 9.41
C HIS A 80 8.89 -2.74 8.68
N ASN A 81 8.86 -3.01 7.37
CA ASN A 81 7.60 -3.09 6.62
C ASN A 81 6.71 -4.23 7.11
N LEU A 82 7.28 -5.39 7.44
CA LEU A 82 6.50 -6.52 7.92
C LEU A 82 5.79 -6.20 9.24
N VAL A 83 6.51 -5.61 10.20
CA VAL A 83 5.91 -5.14 11.47
C VAL A 83 4.84 -4.10 11.19
N TRP A 84 5.10 -3.17 10.27
CA TRP A 84 4.13 -2.13 9.92
C TRP A 84 2.86 -2.73 9.30
N VAL A 85 2.97 -3.70 8.40
CA VAL A 85 1.82 -4.44 7.84
C VAL A 85 1.03 -5.15 8.94
N PHE A 86 1.71 -5.86 9.84
CA PHE A 86 1.08 -6.59 10.95
C PHE A 86 0.37 -5.68 11.95
N ILE A 87 0.83 -4.44 12.14
CA ILE A 87 0.20 -3.48 13.05
C ILE A 87 -0.89 -2.70 12.31
N HIS A 88 -0.58 -2.17 11.14
CA HIS A 88 -1.47 -1.26 10.40
C HIS A 88 -2.71 -1.97 9.87
N LEU A 89 -2.59 -3.17 9.31
CA LEU A 89 -3.75 -3.85 8.71
C LEU A 89 -4.82 -4.19 9.77
N PRO A 90 -4.50 -4.83 10.91
CA PRO A 90 -5.52 -5.12 11.92
C PRO A 90 -6.13 -3.86 12.53
N ILE A 91 -5.32 -2.81 12.75
CA ILE A 91 -5.83 -1.54 13.29
C ILE A 91 -6.80 -0.90 12.30
N THR A 92 -6.42 -0.75 11.03
CA THR A 92 -7.28 -0.08 10.04
C THR A 92 -8.55 -0.87 9.72
N VAL A 93 -8.44 -2.19 9.56
CA VAL A 93 -9.59 -3.06 9.35
C VAL A 93 -10.48 -3.08 10.58
N GLY A 94 -9.90 -3.21 11.78
CA GLY A 94 -10.62 -3.21 13.05
C GLY A 94 -11.39 -1.90 13.27
N LEU A 95 -10.73 -0.76 13.09
CA LEU A 95 -11.39 0.55 13.15
C LEU A 95 -12.49 0.69 12.09
N GLY A 96 -12.25 0.21 10.87
CA GLY A 96 -13.27 0.20 9.81
C GLY A 96 -14.50 -0.62 10.18
N LEU A 97 -14.32 -1.79 10.79
CA LEU A 97 -15.41 -2.64 11.28
C LEU A 97 -16.17 -1.99 12.44
N VAL A 98 -15.45 -1.41 13.40
CA VAL A 98 -16.07 -0.67 14.53
C VAL A 98 -16.93 0.47 14.00
N LEU A 99 -16.39 1.28 13.08
CA LEU A 99 -17.13 2.36 12.43
C LEU A 99 -18.34 1.84 11.65
N ALA A 100 -18.21 0.70 10.95
CA ALA A 100 -19.33 0.09 10.24
C ALA A 100 -20.47 -0.33 11.18
N VAL A 101 -20.15 -0.94 12.32
CA VAL A 101 -21.14 -1.34 13.34
C VAL A 101 -21.79 -0.12 13.98
N ILE A 102 -21.02 0.93 14.28
CA ILE A 102 -21.57 2.19 14.80
C ILE A 102 -22.52 2.81 13.78
N TYR A 103 -22.11 2.92 12.51
CA TYR A 103 -22.93 3.54 11.46
C TYR A 103 -24.20 2.75 11.14
N ALA A 104 -24.23 1.44 11.39
CA ALA A 104 -25.44 0.64 11.25
C ALA A 104 -26.56 1.06 12.23
N ARG A 105 -26.23 1.73 13.34
CA ARG A 105 -27.17 2.09 14.42
C ARG A 105 -27.47 3.60 14.50
N VAL A 106 -26.77 4.43 13.74
CA VAL A 106 -26.88 5.91 13.80
C VAL A 106 -27.86 6.44 12.75
N ARG A 107 -28.53 7.56 13.04
CA ARG A 107 -29.42 8.26 12.10
C ARG A 107 -28.68 8.57 10.79
N ARG A 108 -29.35 8.31 9.66
CA ARG A 108 -28.79 8.38 8.29
C ARG A 108 -28.11 9.71 7.94
N TRP A 109 -28.55 10.83 8.52
CA TRP A 109 -27.96 12.15 8.26
C TRP A 109 -26.53 12.30 8.83
N TRP A 110 -26.30 11.88 10.07
CA TRP A 110 -24.97 11.90 10.70
C TRP A 110 -23.97 10.97 10.00
N VAL A 111 -24.46 9.84 9.49
CA VAL A 111 -23.66 8.89 8.69
C VAL A 111 -23.18 9.55 7.38
N GLY A 112 -24.00 10.41 6.77
CA GLY A 112 -23.62 11.15 5.57
C GLY A 112 -22.44 12.10 5.80
N LEU A 113 -22.51 12.91 6.85
CA LEU A 113 -21.42 13.83 7.22
C LEU A 113 -20.13 13.08 7.58
N ALA A 114 -20.26 12.02 8.37
CA ALA A 114 -19.10 11.24 8.81
C ALA A 114 -18.43 10.50 7.64
N ARG A 115 -19.20 9.97 6.67
CA ARG A 115 -18.63 9.42 5.42
C ARG A 115 -17.94 10.49 4.59
N GLY A 116 -18.51 11.68 4.51
CA GLY A 116 -17.88 12.81 3.81
C GLY A 116 -16.51 13.15 4.39
N ALA A 117 -16.42 13.27 5.72
CA ALA A 117 -15.16 13.52 6.41
C ALA A 117 -14.12 12.40 6.19
N LEU A 118 -14.54 11.13 6.23
CA LEU A 118 -13.65 10.00 5.92
C LEU A 118 -13.17 10.04 4.46
N PHE A 119 -14.05 10.41 3.53
CA PHE A 119 -13.71 10.50 2.11
C PHE A 119 -12.71 11.62 1.81
N LEU A 120 -12.75 12.73 2.56
CA LEU A 120 -11.73 13.79 2.43
C LEU A 120 -10.33 13.23 2.67
N GLY A 121 -10.15 12.34 3.65
CA GLY A 121 -8.87 11.68 3.89
C GLY A 121 -8.39 10.84 2.71
N ILE A 122 -9.31 10.12 2.05
CA ILE A 122 -9.00 9.25 0.89
C ILE A 122 -8.59 10.08 -0.33
N VAL A 123 -9.25 11.21 -0.56
CA VAL A 123 -8.97 12.08 -1.72
C VAL A 123 -7.76 12.98 -1.49
N THR A 124 -7.35 13.18 -0.23
CA THR A 124 -6.19 14.00 0.10
C THR A 124 -4.91 13.37 -0.48
N PRO A 125 -4.11 14.11 -1.27
CA PRO A 125 -2.85 13.59 -1.78
C PRO A 125 -1.87 13.25 -0.65
N MET A 126 -1.12 12.16 -0.81
CA MET A 126 -0.13 11.70 0.18
C MET A 126 0.87 12.80 0.56
N ILE A 127 1.29 13.62 -0.42
CA ILE A 127 2.21 14.75 -0.20
C ILE A 127 1.61 15.77 0.77
N VAL A 128 0.33 16.10 0.60
CA VAL A 128 -0.38 17.04 1.48
C VAL A 128 -0.46 16.47 2.89
N GLY A 129 -0.78 15.19 3.03
CA GLY A 129 -0.77 14.49 4.32
C GLY A 129 0.60 14.58 5.02
N GLY A 130 1.69 14.32 4.28
CA GLY A 130 3.05 14.44 4.81
C GLY A 130 3.40 15.87 5.25
N VAL A 131 2.99 16.87 4.47
CA VAL A 131 3.22 18.29 4.79
C VAL A 131 2.42 18.71 6.04
N ILE A 132 1.16 18.29 6.16
CA ILE A 132 0.34 18.57 7.35
C ILE A 132 1.00 18.00 8.60
N ILE A 133 1.44 16.73 8.57
CA ILE A 133 2.12 16.10 9.71
C ILE A 133 3.42 16.85 10.04
N ARG A 134 4.21 17.22 9.03
CA ARG A 134 5.44 18.00 9.25
C ARG A 134 5.18 19.31 9.97
N TYR A 135 4.14 20.07 9.58
CA TYR A 135 3.79 21.32 10.24
C TYR A 135 3.22 21.10 11.65
N LEU A 136 2.42 20.05 11.85
CA LEU A 136 1.88 19.72 13.18
C LEU A 136 2.99 19.44 14.20
N PHE A 137 4.07 18.78 13.78
CA PHE A 137 5.21 18.40 14.61
C PHE A 137 6.41 19.35 14.49
N GLU A 138 6.22 20.53 13.89
CA GLU A 138 7.29 21.52 13.79
C GLU A 138 7.68 22.06 15.18
N GLY A 139 8.97 22.04 15.52
CA GLY A 139 9.42 22.19 16.91
C GLY A 139 9.08 23.53 17.59
N HIS A 140 9.07 24.64 16.85
CA HIS A 140 8.87 25.98 17.43
C HIS A 140 7.41 26.47 17.33
N SER A 141 6.72 26.12 16.25
CA SER A 141 5.41 26.66 15.86
C SER A 141 4.33 25.58 15.71
N GLY A 142 4.69 24.30 15.82
CA GLY A 142 3.77 23.20 15.67
C GLY A 142 2.79 23.13 16.83
N ILE A 143 1.55 22.78 16.50
CA ILE A 143 0.47 22.65 17.49
C ILE A 143 0.79 21.52 18.47
N ILE A 144 1.41 20.43 18.02
CA ILE A 144 1.67 19.27 18.88
C ILE A 144 2.73 19.57 19.94
N PRO A 145 3.93 20.10 19.63
CA PRO A 145 4.90 20.48 20.66
C PRO A 145 4.37 21.53 21.65
N GLN A 146 3.56 22.48 21.19
CA GLN A 146 2.94 23.48 22.07
C GLN A 146 1.97 22.82 23.07
N LEU A 147 1.11 21.91 22.60
CA LEU A 147 0.20 21.16 23.46
C LEU A 147 0.96 20.27 24.45
N LEU A 148 2.01 19.59 24.02
CA LEU A 148 2.87 18.81 24.91
C LEU A 148 3.54 19.70 25.96
N GLY A 149 4.02 20.88 25.56
CA GLY A 149 4.59 21.87 26.47
C GLY A 149 3.59 22.37 27.52
N THR A 150 2.30 22.51 27.18
CA THR A 150 1.26 22.84 28.19
C THR A 150 1.03 21.73 29.21
N LEU A 151 1.34 20.48 28.85
CA LEU A 151 1.29 19.31 29.72
C LEU A 151 2.65 19.07 30.43
N GLY A 152 3.65 19.93 30.21
CA GLY A 152 4.99 19.83 30.78
C GLY A 152 5.89 18.76 30.14
N LEU A 153 5.56 18.31 28.92
CA LEU A 153 6.32 17.34 28.12
C LEU A 153 7.03 18.00 26.94
#